data_AF-A0A6J5FYF3-F1
#
_entry.id   AF-A0A6J5FYF3-F1
#
_cell.length_a   1.000
_cell.length_b   1.000
_cell.length_c   1.000
_cell.angle_alpha   90.00
_cell.angle_beta   90.00
_cell.angle_gamma   90.00
#
_symmetry.space_group_name_H-M   'P 1'
#
loop_
_entity.id
_entity.type
_entity.pdbx_description
1 polymer ?
#
loop_
_entity_poly.entity_id
_entity_poly.type
_entity_poly.pdbx_seq_one_letter_code
_entity_poly.pdbx_strand_id
1 'polypeptide(L)'
;MKWLNMTLFRALTLASFTGYAQSAGHIGPQIAAIVVSVNQVDIDAGKLAESKSGSKDVEAFAQRMLPEHRGVNKAAADACTSSA
;
A
#
# COMPACT_ATOMS: atom_id res chain seq x y z
N MET A 1 -56.57 7.29 -3.17
CA MET A 1 -55.74 6.87 -4.32
C MET A 1 -54.48 7.71 -4.58
N LYS A 2 -54.45 9.03 -4.31
CA LYS A 2 -53.24 9.87 -4.55
C LYS A 2 -52.19 9.85 -3.42
N TRP A 3 -52.59 9.43 -2.22
CA TRP A 3 -51.75 9.47 -1.01
C TRP A 3 -51.13 8.12 -0.68
N LEU A 4 -51.66 7.03 -1.24
CA LEU A 4 -51.15 5.66 -1.09
C LEU A 4 -49.92 5.41 -1.97
N ASN A 5 -49.75 6.19 -3.04
CA ASN A 5 -48.61 6.09 -3.95
C ASN A 5 -47.37 6.83 -3.41
N MET A 6 -47.56 7.78 -2.49
CA MET A 6 -46.49 8.61 -1.94
C MET A 6 -45.73 7.91 -0.80
N THR A 7 -46.38 6.99 -0.10
CA THR A 7 -45.72 6.10 0.89
C THR A 7 -44.96 4.96 0.22
N LEU A 8 -45.48 4.41 -0.88
CA LEU A 8 -44.81 3.34 -1.63
C LEU A 8 -43.52 3.82 -2.31
N PHE A 9 -43.46 5.08 -2.73
CA PHE A 9 -42.25 5.68 -3.33
C PHE A 9 -41.17 6.06 -2.30
N ARG A 10 -41.52 6.26 -1.02
CA ARG A 10 -40.56 6.61 0.04
C ARG A 10 -39.86 5.41 0.66
N ALA A 11 -40.42 4.20 0.54
CA ALA A 11 -39.81 2.99 1.05
C ALA A 11 -38.65 2.47 0.18
N LEU A 12 -38.56 2.91 -1.09
CA LEU A 12 -37.63 2.34 -2.07
C LEU A 12 -36.28 3.06 -2.17
N THR A 13 -36.07 4.19 -1.47
CA THR A 13 -34.87 5.03 -1.65
C THR A 13 -33.76 4.78 -0.62
N LEU A 14 -33.92 3.84 0.32
CA LEU A 14 -32.89 3.55 1.34
C LEU A 14 -31.96 2.37 1.03
N ALA A 15 -32.07 1.73 -0.14
CA ALA A 15 -31.27 0.53 -0.46
C ALA A 15 -29.97 0.81 -1.25
N SER A 16 -29.62 2.06 -1.54
CA SER A 16 -28.56 2.38 -2.52
C SER A 16 -27.22 2.83 -1.93
N PHE A 17 -26.87 2.42 -0.71
CA PHE A 17 -25.49 2.52 -0.22
C PHE A 17 -24.79 1.16 -0.33
N THR A 18 -24.48 0.75 -1.56
CA THR A 18 -23.42 -0.24 -1.77
C THR A 18 -22.10 0.46 -1.53
N GLY A 19 -21.54 0.29 -0.33
CA GLY A 19 -20.15 0.68 -0.07
C GLY A 19 -19.25 -0.07 -1.03
N TYR A 20 -18.63 0.64 -1.96
CA TYR A 20 -17.53 0.08 -2.73
C TYR A 20 -16.41 -0.23 -1.74
N ALA A 21 -16.16 -1.51 -1.49
CA ALA A 21 -14.92 -1.93 -0.86
C ALA A 21 -13.78 -1.30 -1.67
N GLN A 22 -12.98 -0.43 -1.05
CA GLN A 22 -11.72 -0.01 -1.62
C GLN A 22 -10.93 -1.31 -1.84
N SER A 23 -10.79 -1.72 -3.10
CA SER A 23 -9.73 -2.64 -3.48
C SER A 23 -8.44 -1.93 -3.09
N ALA A 24 -7.92 -2.23 -1.91
CA ALA A 24 -6.56 -1.85 -1.53
C ALA A 24 -5.71 -2.33 -2.69
N GLY A 25 -5.12 -1.38 -3.42
CA GLY A 25 -4.57 -1.58 -4.76
C GLY A 25 -3.83 -2.91 -4.83
N HIS A 26 -4.41 -3.86 -5.55
CA HIS A 26 -3.85 -5.19 -5.69
C HIS A 26 -2.56 -5.04 -6.51
N ILE A 27 -1.42 -4.95 -5.83
CA ILE A 27 -0.12 -4.99 -6.49
C ILE A 27 0.07 -6.43 -6.94
N GLY A 28 -0.12 -6.67 -8.24
CA GLY A 28 0.05 -8.01 -8.80
C GLY A 28 1.47 -8.55 -8.55
N PRO A 29 1.67 -9.88 -8.53
CA PRO A 29 2.96 -10.50 -8.15
C PRO A 29 4.17 -9.97 -8.92
N GLN A 30 4.00 -9.62 -10.20
CA GLN A 30 5.06 -9.04 -11.03
C GLN A 30 5.48 -7.65 -10.54
N ILE A 31 4.51 -6.79 -10.17
CA ILE A 31 4.79 -5.45 -9.66
C ILE A 31 5.43 -5.55 -8.28
N ALA A 32 4.95 -6.45 -7.43
CA ALA A 32 5.55 -6.68 -6.11
C ALA A 32 7.01 -7.16 -6.22
N ALA A 33 7.32 -8.06 -7.16
CA ALA A 33 8.68 -8.50 -7.41
C ALA A 33 9.59 -7.35 -7.89
N ILE A 34 9.08 -6.47 -8.75
CA ILE A 34 9.80 -5.26 -9.17
C ILE A 34 10.07 -4.35 -7.97
N VAL A 35 9.05 -4.06 -7.15
CA VAL A 35 9.20 -3.23 -5.93
C VAL A 35 10.28 -3.79 -5.01
N VAL A 36 10.23 -5.10 -4.73
CA VAL A 36 11.23 -5.76 -3.89
C VAL A 36 12.63 -5.62 -4.47
N SER A 37 12.79 -5.83 -5.78
CA SER A 37 14.07 -5.74 -6.48
C SER A 37 14.67 -4.33 -6.43
N VAL A 38 13.87 -3.29 -6.73
CA VAL A 38 14.34 -1.90 -6.73
C VAL A 38 14.71 -1.44 -5.31
N ASN A 39 13.86 -1.73 -4.33
CA ASN A 39 14.17 -1.43 -2.92
C ASN A 39 15.39 -2.20 -2.42
N GLN A 40 15.67 -3.40 -2.94
CA GLN A 40 16.87 -4.15 -2.56
C GLN A 40 18.14 -3.43 -3.04
N VAL A 41 18.12 -2.82 -4.24
CA VAL A 41 19.21 -1.96 -4.71
C VAL A 41 19.40 -0.77 -3.77
N ASP A 42 18.32 -0.11 -3.36
CA ASP A 42 18.38 1.01 -2.41
C ASP A 42 18.90 0.58 -1.03
N ILE A 43 18.48 -0.57 -0.52
CA ILE A 43 18.97 -1.13 0.75
C ILE A 43 20.48 -1.37 0.69
N ASP A 44 20.98 -1.92 -0.41
CA ASP A 44 22.40 -2.23 -0.54
C ASP A 44 23.24 -0.95 -0.71
N ALA A 45 22.72 0.05 -1.43
CA ALA A 45 23.30 1.39 -1.47
C ALA A 45 23.29 2.07 -0.08
N GLY A 46 22.20 1.92 0.69
CA GLY A 46 22.06 2.43 2.05
C GLY A 46 23.09 1.81 3.00
N LYS A 47 23.32 0.50 2.94
CA LYS A 47 24.39 -0.17 3.70
C LYS A 47 25.79 0.32 3.29
N LEU A 48 26.00 0.57 2.00
CA LEU A 48 27.27 1.12 1.54
C LEU A 48 27.46 2.54 2.08
N ALA A 49 26.42 3.37 2.04
CA ALA A 49 26.44 4.72 2.61
C ALA A 49 26.71 4.69 4.12
N GLU A 50 26.05 3.82 4.88
CA GLU A 50 26.29 3.65 6.32
C GLU A 50 27.73 3.21 6.63
N SER A 51 28.33 2.35 5.81
CA SER A 51 29.67 1.80 6.07
C SER A 51 30.84 2.60 5.47
N LYS A 52 30.58 3.49 4.52
CA LYS A 52 31.61 4.23 3.77
C LYS A 52 31.51 5.74 3.87
N SER A 53 30.37 6.27 4.29
CA SER A 53 30.21 7.70 4.50
C SER A 53 31.17 8.18 5.59
N GLY A 54 31.69 9.40 5.43
CA GLY A 54 32.31 10.17 6.52
C GLY A 54 31.40 11.31 7.02
N SER A 55 30.19 11.42 6.47
CA SER A 55 29.19 12.42 6.84
C SER A 55 28.14 11.81 7.77
N LYS A 56 28.00 12.40 8.95
CA LYS A 56 27.00 12.03 9.96
C LYS A 56 25.56 12.14 9.44
N ASP A 57 25.29 13.12 8.59
CA ASP A 57 23.95 13.32 8.04
C ASP A 57 23.57 12.22 7.04
N VAL A 58 24.55 11.76 6.26
CA VAL A 58 24.37 10.66 5.30
C VAL A 58 24.19 9.33 6.04
N GLU A 59 24.98 9.08 7.09
CA GLU A 59 24.80 7.90 7.96
C GLU A 59 23.42 7.89 8.62
N ALA A 60 23.02 9.02 9.22
CA ALA A 60 21.71 9.16 9.85
C ALA A 60 20.55 9.05 8.85
N PHE A 61 20.75 9.46 7.60
CA PHE A 61 19.79 9.22 6.53
C PHE A 61 19.70 7.73 6.20
N ALA A 62 20.84 7.04 5.97
CA ALA A 62 20.88 5.62 5.68
C ALA A 62 20.20 4.78 6.77
N GLN A 63 20.45 5.10 8.04
CA GLN A 63 19.84 4.42 9.19
C GLN A 63 18.32 4.55 9.25
N ARG A 64 17.74 5.66 8.78
CA ARG A 64 16.28 5.85 8.68
C ARG A 64 15.69 5.17 7.45
N MET A 65 16.40 5.26 6.33
CA MET A 65 15.99 4.73 5.03
C MET A 65 15.92 3.19 5.01
N LEU A 66 16.91 2.51 5.59
CA LEU A 66 17.01 1.04 5.64
C LEU A 66 15.75 0.33 6.18
N PRO A 67 15.21 0.67 7.37
CA PRO A 67 14.00 0.02 7.87
C PRO A 67 12.76 0.34 7.04
N GLU A 68 12.66 1.53 6.44
CA GLU A 68 11.53 1.91 5.58
C GLU A 68 11.45 1.03 4.32
N HIS A 69 12.55 0.90 3.57
CA HIS A 69 12.56 0.05 2.37
C HIS A 69 12.37 -1.44 2.71
N ARG A 70 12.91 -1.92 3.85
CA ARG A 70 12.63 -3.29 4.33
C ARG A 70 11.15 -3.47 4.65
N GLY A 71 10.52 -2.47 5.26
CA GLY A 71 9.08 -2.45 5.54
C GLY A 71 8.25 -2.56 4.26
N VAL A 72 8.61 -1.79 3.22
CA VAL A 72 7.93 -1.87 1.91
C VAL A 72 8.14 -3.24 1.26
N ASN A 73 9.33 -3.83 1.34
CA ASN A 73 9.57 -5.19 0.82
C ASN A 73 8.71 -6.24 1.52
N LYS A 74 8.58 -6.12 2.84
CA LYS A 74 7.69 -7.00 3.60
C LYS A 74 6.23 -6.82 3.18
N ALA A 75 5.76 -5.58 3.08
CA ALA A 75 4.38 -5.30 2.66
C ALA A 75 4.10 -5.80 1.24
N ALA A 76 5.05 -5.65 0.31
CA ALA A 76 4.92 -6.17 -1.05
C ALA A 76 4.86 -7.70 -1.09
N ALA A 77 5.66 -8.40 -0.27
CA ALA A 77 5.60 -9.85 -0.15
C ALA A 77 4.28 -10.33 0.46
N ASP A 78 3.79 -9.65 1.50
CA ASP A 78 2.53 -9.98 2.17
C ASP A 78 1.32 -9.71 1.24
N ALA A 79 1.38 -8.68 0.39
CA ALA A 79 0.36 -8.39 -0.61
C ALA A 79 0.20 -9.54 -1.63
N CYS A 80 1.30 -10.20 -2.02
CA CYS A 80 1.28 -11.38 -2.90
C CYS A 80 0.67 -12.63 -2.27
N THR A 81 0.74 -12.78 -0.94
CA THR A 81 0.18 -13.94 -0.24
C THR A 81 -1.28 -13.73 0.17
N SER A 82 -1.71 -12.49 0.37
CA SER A 82 -3.13 -12.13 0.61
C SER A 82 -4.02 -12.19 -0.64
N SER A 83 -3.41 -12.35 -1.81
CA SER A 83 -4.06 -12.32 -3.13
C SER A 83 -4.18 -13.70 -3.79
N ALA A 84 -3.67 -14.75 -3.13
CA ALA A 84 -3.74 -16.16 -3.53
C ALA A 84 -4.76 -16.91 -2.65
#